data_AF-A0A973KU52-F1
#
_entry.id   AF-A0A973KU52-F1
#
_cell.length_a   1.000
_cell.length_b   1.000
_cell.length_c   1.000
_cell.angle_alpha   90.00
_cell.angle_beta   90.00
_cell.angle_gamma   90.00
#
_symmetry.space_group_name_H-M   'P 1'
#
loop_
_entity.id
_entity.type
_entity.pdbx_description
1 polymer ?
#
loop_
_entity_poly.entity_id
_entity_poly.type
_entity_poly.pdbx_seq_one_letter_code
_entity_poly.pdbx_strand_id
1 'polypeptide(L)'
;MTTSAVHSRTGLEVRLASRPDGLPTPDDFEIAQVPVPDPAPGQVLVRNLYLSLDPGMLTLMSAEPAVPRPRYEIGEVLYGDAVGEVIASADPS
;
A
#
# COMPACT_ATOMS: atom_id res chain seq x y z
N MET A 1 -26.40 4.93 -21.33
CA MET A 1 -25.39 3.99 -20.80
C MET A 1 -24.04 4.59 -21.14
N THR A 2 -23.45 5.34 -20.21
CA THR A 2 -22.18 6.02 -20.45
C THR A 2 -21.06 5.06 -20.07
N THR A 3 -20.39 4.51 -21.08
CA THR A 3 -19.18 3.71 -20.89
C THR A 3 -18.11 4.61 -20.29
N SER A 4 -17.80 4.42 -19.00
CA SER A 4 -16.64 5.06 -18.39
C SER A 4 -15.38 4.51 -19.04
N ALA A 5 -14.55 5.37 -19.61
CA ALA A 5 -13.25 4.98 -20.14
C ALA A 5 -12.34 4.63 -18.96
N VAL A 6 -11.90 3.37 -18.90
CA VAL A 6 -10.92 2.92 -17.92
C VAL A 6 -9.61 3.65 -18.20
N HIS A 7 -9.22 4.59 -17.34
CA HIS A 7 -7.90 5.20 -17.43
C HIS A 7 -6.89 4.19 -16.91
N SER A 8 -6.04 3.64 -17.79
CA SER A 8 -4.97 2.73 -17.38
C SER A 8 -3.86 3.50 -16.68
N ARG A 9 -3.98 3.66 -15.37
CA ARG A 9 -2.92 4.17 -14.49
C ARG A 9 -2.15 3.00 -13.91
N THR A 10 -0.87 3.19 -13.64
CA THR A 10 -0.06 2.23 -12.87
C THR A 10 0.53 2.89 -11.64
N GLY A 11 0.64 2.14 -10.56
CA GLY A 11 1.27 2.53 -9.30
C GLY A 11 2.41 1.58 -8.95
N LEU A 12 3.18 1.96 -7.94
CA LEU A 12 4.20 1.11 -7.34
C LEU A 12 3.70 0.64 -5.98
N GLU A 13 3.81 -0.66 -5.72
CA GLU A 13 3.63 -1.26 -4.42
C GLU A 13 4.98 -1.70 -3.89
N VAL A 14 5.23 -1.46 -2.60
CA VAL A 14 6.30 -2.13 -1.86
C VAL A 14 5.67 -3.32 -1.16
N ARG A 15 6.10 -4.52 -1.52
CA ARG A 15 5.61 -5.79 -0.97
C ARG A 15 6.66 -6.45 -0.08
N LEU A 16 6.22 -7.22 0.90
CA LEU A 16 7.12 -8.00 1.74
C LEU A 16 7.53 -9.27 0.99
N ALA A 17 8.80 -9.40 0.60
CA ALA A 17 9.30 -10.57 -0.13
C ALA A 17 9.75 -11.70 0.81
N SER A 18 10.32 -11.35 1.97
CA SER A 18 10.76 -12.29 3.00
C SER A 18 10.63 -11.69 4.40
N ARG A 19 10.73 -12.55 5.42
CA ARG A 19 10.81 -12.10 6.81
C ARG A 19 12.27 -11.73 7.10
N PRO A 20 12.55 -10.48 7.52
CA PRO A 20 13.91 -10.07 7.85
C PRO A 20 14.41 -10.80 9.11
N ASP A 21 15.68 -11.21 9.08
CA ASP A 21 16.41 -11.67 10.27
C ASP A 21 17.22 -10.50 10.84
N GLY A 22 16.66 -9.81 11.84
CA GLY A 22 17.23 -8.57 12.38
C GLY A 22 16.73 -7.33 11.64
N LEU A 23 17.65 -6.50 11.14
CA LEU A 23 17.28 -5.29 10.40
C LEU A 23 16.92 -5.64 8.95
N PRO A 24 15.86 -5.03 8.40
CA PRO A 24 15.44 -5.30 7.03
C PRO A 24 16.48 -4.81 6.02
N THR A 25 16.68 -5.62 5.00
CA THR A 25 17.53 -5.34 3.86
C THR A 25 16.66 -5.05 2.63
N PRO A 26 17.22 -4.47 1.55
CA PRO A 26 16.46 -4.30 0.32
C PRO A 26 15.88 -5.60 -0.25
N ASP A 27 16.56 -6.74 -0.04
CA ASP A 27 16.12 -8.06 -0.53
C ASP A 27 14.86 -8.58 0.17
N ASP A 28 14.50 -8.02 1.34
CA ASP A 28 13.27 -8.35 2.05
C ASP A 28 12.02 -7.71 1.42
N PHE A 29 12.20 -6.89 0.37
CA PHE A 29 11.12 -6.18 -0.30
C PHE A 29 11.11 -6.41 -1.81
N GLU A 30 9.92 -6.35 -2.38
CA GLU A 30 9.70 -6.32 -3.82
C GLU A 30 9.01 -5.00 -4.20
N ILE A 31 9.49 -4.33 -5.26
CA ILE A 31 8.78 -3.19 -5.86
C ILE A 31 7.98 -3.72 -7.06
N ALA A 32 6.67 -3.81 -6.89
CA ALA A 32 5.76 -4.29 -7.93
C ALA A 32 5.07 -3.11 -8.62
N GLN A 33 5.07 -3.09 -9.96
CA GLN A 33 4.24 -2.17 -10.72
C GLN A 33 2.86 -2.79 -10.95
N VAL A 34 1.80 -2.10 -10.52
CA VAL A 34 0.43 -2.62 -10.55
C VAL A 34 -0.52 -1.68 -11.27
N PRO A 35 -1.58 -2.19 -11.93
CA PRO A 35 -2.65 -1.34 -12.43
C PRO A 35 -3.40 -0.68 -11.27
N VAL A 36 -3.73 0.60 -11.41
CA VAL A 36 -4.50 1.39 -10.43
C VAL A 36 -5.87 1.72 -11.03
N PRO A 37 -6.94 1.02 -10.62
CA PRO A 37 -8.27 1.25 -11.15
C PRO A 37 -8.83 2.62 -10.76
N ASP A 38 -9.92 3.03 -11.40
CA ASP A 38 -10.74 4.15 -10.93
C ASP A 38 -11.43 3.77 -9.60
N PRO A 39 -11.66 4.74 -8.70
CA PRO A 39 -12.33 4.46 -7.43
C PRO A 39 -13.76 3.96 -7.66
N ALA A 40 -14.18 2.96 -6.88
CA ALA A 40 -15.56 2.50 -6.87
C ALA A 40 -16.47 3.50 -6.11
N PRO A 41 -17.81 3.40 -6.21
CA PRO A 41 -18.72 4.30 -5.48
C PRO A 41 -18.39 4.37 -3.99
N GLY A 42 -18.30 5.60 -3.45
CA GLY A 42 -17.92 5.85 -2.06
C GLY A 42 -16.42 5.72 -1.75
N GLN A 43 -15.57 5.63 -2.78
CA GLN A 43 -14.11 5.61 -2.63
C GLN A 43 -13.47 6.86 -3.23
N VAL A 44 -12.27 7.15 -2.74
CA VAL A 44 -11.35 8.12 -3.32
C VAL A 44 -10.08 7.41 -3.77
N LEU A 45 -9.47 7.89 -4.84
CA LEU A 45 -8.14 7.50 -5.26
C LEU A 45 -7.13 8.56 -4.82
N VAL A 46 -6.15 8.13 -4.04
CA VAL A 46 -5.12 9.00 -3.47
C VAL A 46 -3.77 8.68 -4.12
N ARG A 47 -3.09 9.73 -4.61
CA ARG A 47 -1.68 9.67 -4.97
C ARG A 47 -0.85 9.94 -3.72
N ASN A 48 -0.30 8.88 -3.14
CA ASN A 48 0.58 9.01 -1.97
C ASN A 48 1.85 9.80 -2.33
N LEU A 49 2.16 10.82 -1.54
CA LEU A 49 3.33 11.68 -1.70
C LEU A 49 4.40 11.36 -0.66
N TYR A 50 3.97 11.07 0.56
CA TYR A 50 4.82 10.73 1.69
C TYR A 50 4.23 9.55 2.44
N LEU A 51 5.11 8.66 2.90
CA LEU A 51 4.78 7.52 3.74
C LEU A 51 5.54 7.67 5.06
N SER A 52 4.84 7.45 6.17
CA SER A 52 5.46 7.35 7.49
C SER A 52 6.18 6.01 7.60
N LEU A 53 7.42 6.06 8.07
CA LEU A 53 8.19 4.87 8.44
C LEU A 53 8.47 4.94 9.94
N ASP A 54 7.93 3.98 10.68
CA ASP A 54 8.09 3.91 12.13
C ASP A 54 8.67 2.56 12.57
N PRO A 55 9.34 2.49 13.75
CA PRO A 55 9.87 1.22 14.26
C PRO A 55 8.79 0.14 14.50
N GLY A 56 7.52 0.51 14.65
CA GLY A 56 6.42 -0.43 14.78
C GLY A 56 6.19 -1.25 13.52
N MET A 57 6.52 -0.72 12.33
CA MET A 57 6.47 -1.49 11.07
C MET A 57 7.41 -2.69 11.09
N LEU A 58 8.58 -2.57 11.74
CA LEU A 58 9.50 -3.70 11.91
C LEU A 58 8.84 -4.85 12.70
N THR A 59 8.09 -4.51 13.74
CA THR A 59 7.33 -5.49 14.53
C THR A 59 6.24 -6.17 13.71
N LEU A 60 5.67 -5.50 12.70
CA LEU A 60 4.67 -6.08 11.80
C LEU A 60 5.28 -7.00 10.73
N MET A 61 6.59 -6.88 10.47
CA MET A 61 7.33 -7.78 9.61
C MET A 61 7.74 -9.07 10.32
N SER A 62 7.67 -9.16 11.65
CA SER A 62 8.03 -10.37 12.39
C SER A 62 6.93 -11.45 12.33
N ALA A 63 7.29 -12.69 12.69
CA ALA A 63 6.33 -13.81 12.76
C ALA A 63 5.30 -13.65 13.89
N GLU A 64 5.69 -13.01 14.99
CA GLU A 64 4.86 -12.77 16.17
C GLU A 64 4.85 -11.26 16.47
N PRO A 65 3.86 -10.51 15.93
CA PRO A 65 3.80 -9.07 16.15
C PRO A 65 3.44 -8.75 17.61
N ALA A 66 4.29 -7.96 18.27
CA ALA A 66 4.06 -7.47 19.63
C ALA A 66 3.14 -6.23 19.69
N VAL A 67 2.30 -6.00 18.66
CA VAL A 67 1.42 -4.83 18.54
C VAL A 67 0.01 -5.23 18.12
N PRO A 68 -1.05 -4.49 18.52
CA PRO A 68 -2.44 -4.81 18.20
C PRO A 68 -2.83 -4.38 16.77
N ARG A 69 -1.97 -4.69 15.79
CA ARG A 69 -2.19 -4.47 14.36
C ARG A 69 -1.95 -5.81 13.64
N PRO A 70 -2.73 -6.15 12.60
CA PRO A 70 -2.43 -7.33 11.79
C PRO A 70 -1.00 -7.27 11.25
N ARG A 71 -0.32 -8.41 11.21
CA ARG A 71 1.02 -8.50 10.62
C ARG A 71 0.97 -8.25 9.12
N TYR A 72 2.08 -7.80 8.55
CA TYR A 72 2.27 -7.84 7.10
C TYR A 72 2.45 -9.28 6.65
N GLU A 73 1.93 -9.66 5.48
CA GLU A 73 2.11 -10.99 4.91
C GLU A 73 3.10 -10.98 3.75
N ILE A 74 3.76 -12.12 3.55
CA ILE A 74 4.68 -12.31 2.42
C ILE A 74 3.88 -12.27 1.11
N GLY A 75 4.37 -11.49 0.15
CA GLY A 75 3.76 -11.24 -1.15
C GLY A 75 2.70 -10.14 -1.14
N GLU A 76 2.35 -9.59 0.02
CA GLU A 76 1.35 -8.53 0.13
C GLU A 76 1.97 -7.14 0.23
N VAL A 77 1.18 -6.12 -0.15
CA VAL A 77 1.58 -4.71 -0.05
C VAL A 77 1.70 -4.27 1.40
N LEU A 78 2.78 -3.56 1.71
CA LEU A 78 2.95 -2.91 3.00
C LEU A 78 2.02 -1.71 3.13
N TYR A 79 1.38 -1.57 4.28
CA TYR A 79 0.49 -0.44 4.58
C TYR A 79 0.96 0.35 5.80
N GLY A 80 0.66 1.64 5.82
CA GLY A 80 1.00 2.56 6.89
C GLY A 80 0.38 3.92 6.67
N ASP A 81 0.68 4.85 7.57
CA ASP A 81 0.17 6.21 7.46
C ASP A 81 0.85 6.95 6.31
N ALA A 82 0.04 7.72 5.56
CA ALA A 82 0.50 8.42 4.37
C ALA A 82 -0.10 9.83 4.30
N VAL A 83 0.62 10.74 3.63
CA VAL A 83 0.08 12.00 3.14
C VAL A 83 0.04 11.93 1.63
N GLY A 84 -1.13 12.22 1.06
CA GLY A 84 -1.34 12.13 -0.39
C GLY A 84 -2.37 13.13 -0.89
N GLU A 85 -2.43 13.23 -2.21
CA GLU A 85 -3.37 14.08 -2.94
C GLU A 85 -4.52 13.22 -3.47
N VAL A 86 -5.76 13.64 -3.24
CA VAL A 86 -6.92 13.00 -3.89
C VAL A 86 -6.92 13.36 -5.36
N ILE A 87 -6.74 12.37 -6.24
CA ILE A 87 -6.66 12.56 -7.70
C ILE A 87 -7.93 12.12 -8.43
N ALA A 88 -8.82 11.38 -7.76
CA ALA A 88 -10.17 11.08 -8.22
C ALA A 88 -11.07 10.77 -7.02
N SER A 89 -12.36 11.09 -7.13
CA SER A 89 -13.39 10.73 -6.15
C SER A 89 -14.59 10.15 -6.88
N ALA A 90 -15.14 9.07 -6.34
CA ALA A 90 -16.45 8.52 -6.71
C ALA A 90 -17.43 8.61 -5.53
N ASP A 91 -17.15 9.50 -4.58
CA ASP A 91 -18.13 9.92 -3.58
C ASP A 91 -19.00 11.05 -4.15
N PRO A 92 -20.34 10.98 -4.00
CA PRO A 92 -21.26 11.96 -4.57
C PRO A 92 -21.35 13.29 -3.81
N SER A 93 -20.67 13.43 -2.66
CA SER A 93 -20.72 14.64 -1.82
C SER A 93 -19.61 15.65 -2.09
#